data_AF-A0A7S2LVF1-F1
#
_entry.id   AF-A0A7S2LVF1-F1
#
_cell.length_a   1.000
_cell.length_b   1.000
_cell.length_c   1.000
_cell.angle_alpha   90.00
_cell.angle_beta   90.00
_cell.angle_gamma   90.00
#
_symmetry.space_group_name_H-M   'P 1'
#
loop_
_entity.id
_entity.type
_entity.pdbx_description
1 polymer ?
#
loop_
_entity_poly.entity_id
_entity_poly.type
_entity_poly.pdbx_seq_one_letter_code
_entity_poly.pdbx_strand_id
1 'polypeptide(L)'
;DEWRAGIEQCREAIVRSLTVCNQSSLRLLKLWHGTGYGEMLLIDLPPPSAPLFDIDRYFDRQRSCCQESVQKLKLQWFEEVCAIIREENLHLGGPTEPGFFRSISALLSLQTRRVVSQSVEALVEFFQRYSNPRPRTPAEVTQLKDTDERENAFLVIKLAPKGEEIRLRDSPEKVSEKILKIFRELIGCLNDVSVPEVRLQRTSNASKDKCLWATKEHEQYVQQAQKVIEHIVSFNMTNVMKSLHLYDEFAHLLTEEERVRDFVKDPSKTIDDYLAKFKSLKETDLAIRQKLPGEIRMQMACVDCWELNQTLRDKIVECTRIMLESVVVVNLERNEKLCKSFDNIVQTLNKKPTGAGELVDLEQTLENFRGATLKELLDEFADIRAWQQMLFDCEHLLVHRDFKAITDAASWVHQIDARMNARESDLRVERENIETRFKQERQKFEGDLVDYVNLVNRFKDAGNFKQTDEYLEKIL
;
A
#
# COMPACT_ATOMS: atom_id res chain seq x y z
N ASP A 1 71.65 55.10 34.26
CA ASP A 1 70.51 54.31 34.78
C ASP A 1 69.14 54.96 34.64
N GLU A 2 69.00 56.28 34.68
CA GLU A 2 67.72 56.98 34.51
C GLU A 2 67.01 56.72 33.17
N TRP A 3 67.73 56.63 32.05
CA TRP A 3 67.14 56.32 30.74
C TRP A 3 66.53 54.91 30.68
N ARG A 4 67.12 53.94 31.38
CA ARG A 4 66.56 52.58 31.48
C ARG A 4 65.30 52.57 32.34
N ALA A 5 65.27 53.32 33.43
CA ALA A 5 64.08 53.49 34.25
C ALA A 5 62.93 54.19 33.49
N GLY A 6 63.23 55.21 32.68
CA GLY A 6 62.26 55.88 31.83
C GLY A 6 61.68 54.96 30.74
N ILE A 7 62.52 54.11 30.11
CA ILE A 7 62.04 53.11 29.16
C ILE A 7 61.11 52.09 29.84
N GLU A 8 61.48 51.62 31.02
CA GLU A 8 60.68 50.61 31.73
C GLU A 8 59.34 51.19 32.20
N GLN A 9 59.33 52.45 32.67
CA GLN A 9 58.09 53.17 32.96
C GLN A 9 57.21 53.37 31.72
N CYS A 10 57.80 53.73 30.57
CA CYS A 10 57.04 53.83 29.32
C CYS A 10 56.49 52.47 28.87
N ARG A 11 57.24 51.38 29.04
CA ARG A 11 56.79 50.02 28.74
C ARG A 11 55.63 49.60 29.65
N GLU A 12 55.76 49.81 30.96
CA GLU A 12 54.68 49.55 31.92
C GLU A 12 53.43 50.37 31.60
N ALA A 13 53.58 51.65 31.24
CA ALA A 13 52.47 52.51 30.85
C ALA A 13 51.78 52.01 29.57
N ILE A 14 52.55 51.60 28.55
CA ILE A 14 52.03 51.01 27.32
C ILE A 14 51.26 49.72 27.64
N VAL A 15 51.85 48.79 28.40
CA VAL A 15 51.22 47.52 28.79
C VAL A 15 49.91 47.75 29.54
N ARG A 16 49.86 48.72 30.47
CA ARG A 16 48.63 49.06 31.21
C ARG A 16 47.54 49.69 30.33
N SER A 17 47.89 50.30 29.20
CA SER A 17 46.95 50.92 28.26
C SER A 17 46.53 50.03 27.08
N LEU A 18 47.25 48.93 26.82
CA LEU A 18 47.08 48.10 25.64
C LEU A 18 45.97 47.05 25.84
N THR A 19 44.73 47.41 25.51
CA THR A 19 43.58 46.53 25.73
C THR A 19 43.33 45.52 24.60
N VAL A 20 43.80 45.76 23.36
CA VAL A 20 43.42 44.96 22.17
C VAL A 20 44.28 43.70 21.99
N CYS A 21 45.57 43.75 22.31
CA CYS A 21 46.51 42.63 22.17
C CYS A 21 47.17 42.28 23.52
N ASN A 22 46.34 42.15 24.55
CA ASN A 22 46.80 41.82 25.90
C ASN A 22 47.09 40.32 26.04
N GLN A 23 47.66 39.94 27.19
CA GLN A 23 48.04 38.56 27.48
C GLN A 23 46.83 37.60 27.52
N SER A 24 45.68 38.06 27.99
CA SER A 24 44.43 37.28 27.96
C SER A 24 44.01 36.97 26.52
N SER A 25 44.04 37.93 25.59
CA SER A 25 43.75 37.70 24.17
C SER A 25 44.65 36.62 23.56
N LEU A 26 45.95 36.61 23.90
CA LEU A 26 46.89 35.57 23.43
C LEU A 26 46.55 34.19 24.02
N ARG A 27 46.20 34.12 25.31
CA ARG A 27 45.78 32.87 25.95
C ARG A 27 44.49 32.33 25.36
N LEU A 28 43.52 33.20 25.05
CA LEU A 28 42.27 32.83 24.40
C LEU A 28 42.49 32.30 22.97
N LEU A 29 43.44 32.87 22.22
CA LEU A 29 43.84 32.33 20.92
C LEU A 29 44.50 30.96 21.04
N LYS A 30 45.40 30.78 22.02
CA LYS A 30 46.02 29.48 22.31
C LYS A 30 45.00 28.43 22.74
N LEU A 31 43.99 28.82 23.54
CA LEU A 31 42.88 27.94 23.89
C LEU A 31 42.13 27.52 22.63
N TRP A 32 41.68 28.49 21.83
CA TRP A 32 40.87 28.26 20.63
C TRP A 32 41.50 27.29 19.62
N HIS A 33 42.79 27.46 19.36
CA HIS A 33 43.53 26.60 18.43
C HIS A 33 44.10 25.34 19.08
N GLY A 34 44.46 25.39 20.37
CA GLY A 34 45.13 24.27 21.06
C GLY A 34 44.18 23.14 21.47
N THR A 35 42.91 23.43 21.74
CA THR A 35 41.90 22.41 22.11
C THR A 35 41.01 21.98 20.94
N GLY A 36 41.21 22.56 19.76
CA GLY A 36 40.47 22.22 18.55
C GLY A 36 39.09 22.89 18.40
N TYR A 37 38.72 23.87 19.23
CA TYR A 37 37.45 24.60 19.05
C TYR A 37 37.35 25.27 17.67
N GLY A 38 38.48 25.76 17.15
CA GLY A 38 38.54 26.39 15.82
C GLY A 38 38.44 25.44 14.62
N GLU A 39 38.42 24.13 14.84
CA GLU A 39 38.26 23.11 13.80
C GLU A 39 36.90 22.41 13.88
N MET A 40 36.06 22.77 14.87
CA MET A 40 34.73 22.20 15.02
C MET A 40 33.81 22.61 13.87
N LEU A 41 33.01 21.65 13.40
CA LEU A 41 31.89 21.89 12.50
C LEU A 41 30.59 21.73 13.28
N LEU A 42 29.59 22.55 12.93
CA LEU A 42 28.25 22.53 13.52
C LEU A 42 27.30 21.58 12.76
N ILE A 43 27.85 20.77 11.87
CA ILE A 43 27.14 19.88 10.94
C ILE A 43 27.89 18.55 10.83
N ASP A 44 27.14 17.49 10.56
CA ASP A 44 27.64 16.13 10.39
C ASP A 44 27.44 15.67 8.94
N LEU A 45 28.48 15.80 8.13
CA LEU A 45 28.40 15.58 6.69
C LEU A 45 28.72 14.13 6.32
N PRO A 46 27.78 13.35 5.78
CA PRO A 46 28.03 11.95 5.46
C PRO A 46 29.07 11.78 4.33
N PRO A 47 30.03 10.84 4.48
CA PRO A 47 30.91 10.44 3.38
C PRO A 47 30.10 9.73 2.27
N PRO A 48 30.64 9.60 1.04
CA PRO A 48 29.95 8.93 -0.07
C PRO A 48 29.57 7.46 0.21
N SER A 49 30.30 6.80 1.10
CA SER A 49 30.05 5.42 1.52
C SER A 49 29.03 5.28 2.66
N ALA A 50 28.49 6.38 3.18
CA ALA A 50 27.51 6.35 4.25
C ALA A 50 26.20 5.68 3.81
N PRO A 51 25.43 5.10 4.74
CA PRO A 51 24.08 4.65 4.44
C PRO A 51 23.20 5.84 4.05
N LEU A 52 22.15 5.57 3.29
CA LEU A 52 21.15 6.59 2.93
C LEU A 52 20.26 6.91 4.14
N PHE A 53 19.79 8.15 4.20
CA PHE A 53 18.91 8.65 5.27
C PHE A 53 17.60 9.16 4.67
N ASP A 54 16.48 8.90 5.33
CA ASP A 54 15.29 9.70 5.07
C ASP A 54 15.52 11.15 5.54
N ILE A 55 14.74 12.08 5.00
CA ILE A 55 14.97 13.52 5.26
C ILE A 55 14.79 13.88 6.74
N ASP A 56 13.88 13.22 7.45
CA ASP A 56 13.63 13.50 8.87
C ASP A 56 14.80 13.01 9.73
N ARG A 57 15.30 11.80 9.47
CA ARG A 57 16.50 11.28 10.14
C ARG A 57 17.75 12.09 9.83
N TYR A 58 17.93 12.54 8.58
CA TYR A 58 19.03 13.43 8.23
C TYR A 58 18.93 14.75 9.01
N PHE A 59 17.73 15.35 9.06
CA PHE A 59 17.45 16.57 9.80
C PHE A 59 17.75 16.45 11.29
N ASP A 60 17.26 15.39 11.93
CA ASP A 60 17.47 15.15 13.36
C ASP A 60 18.96 14.94 13.68
N ARG A 61 19.69 14.24 12.81
CA ARG A 61 21.14 14.05 12.95
C ARG A 61 21.90 15.38 12.90
N GLN A 62 21.57 16.26 11.96
CA GLN A 62 22.19 17.60 11.90
C GLN A 62 21.88 18.42 13.14
N ARG A 63 20.64 18.37 13.62
CA ARG A 63 20.22 19.07 14.83
C ARG A 63 20.97 18.57 16.06
N SER A 64 21.11 17.26 16.24
CA SER A 64 21.88 16.69 17.35
C SER A 64 23.34 17.12 17.31
N CYS A 65 24.00 17.03 16.16
CA CYS A 65 25.40 17.47 16.00
C CYS A 65 25.57 18.97 16.33
N CYS A 66 24.67 19.80 15.82
CA CYS A 66 24.67 21.23 16.10
C CYS A 66 24.49 21.50 17.59
N GLN A 67 23.53 20.83 18.25
CA GLN A 67 23.28 20.98 19.69
C GLN A 67 24.48 20.57 20.53
N GLU A 68 25.09 19.42 20.26
CA GLU A 68 26.27 18.95 20.98
C GLU A 68 27.44 19.94 20.85
N SER A 69 27.68 20.43 19.64
CA SER A 69 28.74 21.40 19.36
C SER A 69 28.48 22.75 20.05
N VAL A 70 27.23 23.21 20.02
CA VAL A 70 26.80 24.45 20.70
C VAL A 70 26.92 24.30 22.22
N GLN A 71 26.53 23.16 22.80
CA GLN A 71 26.68 22.91 24.23
C GLN A 71 28.15 22.90 24.64
N LYS A 72 29.02 22.28 23.85
CA LYS A 72 30.46 22.31 24.09
C LYS A 72 31.01 23.74 24.05
N LEU A 73 30.57 24.57 23.10
CA LEU A 73 30.97 25.97 23.06
C LEU A 73 30.42 26.76 24.26
N LYS A 74 29.13 26.63 24.58
CA LYS A 74 28.49 27.41 25.65
C LYS A 74 28.89 27.01 27.05
N LEU A 75 29.13 25.72 27.30
CA LEU A 75 29.38 25.20 28.65
C LEU A 75 30.88 24.98 28.92
N GLN A 76 31.64 24.52 27.93
CA GLN A 76 33.05 24.20 28.14
C GLN A 76 33.95 25.36 27.72
N TRP A 77 33.95 25.72 26.43
CA TRP A 77 34.80 26.79 25.91
C TRP A 77 34.55 28.12 26.64
N PHE A 78 33.28 28.48 26.84
CA PHE A 78 32.96 29.76 27.46
C PHE A 78 33.33 29.82 28.96
N GLU A 79 33.29 28.71 29.68
CA GLU A 79 33.80 28.65 31.06
C GLU A 79 35.32 28.76 31.11
N GLU A 80 36.04 28.11 30.19
CA GLU A 80 37.49 28.23 30.05
C GLU A 80 37.90 29.67 29.68
N VAL A 81 37.14 30.33 28.81
CA VAL A 81 37.27 31.77 28.50
C VAL A 81 37.11 32.61 29.77
N CYS A 82 36.06 32.35 30.55
CA CYS A 82 35.83 33.07 31.80
C CYS A 82 36.94 32.82 32.83
N ALA A 83 37.48 31.61 32.92
CA ALA A 83 38.60 31.29 33.79
C ALA A 83 39.86 32.10 33.42
N ILE A 84 40.21 32.16 32.13
CA ILE A 84 41.33 32.98 31.64
C ILE A 84 41.13 34.45 31.99
N ILE A 85 39.91 34.98 31.81
CA ILE A 85 39.62 36.39 32.11
C ILE A 85 39.67 36.66 33.62
N ARG A 86 39.24 35.74 34.49
CA ARG A 86 39.31 35.92 35.96
C ARG A 86 40.74 36.08 36.48
N GLU A 87 41.72 35.52 35.77
CA GLU A 87 43.14 35.62 36.11
C GLU A 87 43.78 36.94 35.61
N GLU A 88 43.02 37.81 34.93
CA GLU A 88 43.49 39.10 34.42
C GLU A 88 43.55 40.15 35.54
N ASN A 89 44.76 40.60 35.87
CA ASN A 89 44.97 41.55 36.97
C ASN A 89 45.25 42.99 36.50
N LEU A 90 45.48 43.22 35.20
CA LEU A 90 45.91 44.53 34.71
C LEU A 90 44.76 45.48 34.37
N HIS A 91 43.66 44.95 33.82
CA HIS A 91 42.59 45.78 33.27
C HIS A 91 41.29 45.75 34.07
N LEU A 92 41.06 44.72 34.89
CA LEU A 92 39.83 44.53 35.64
C LEU A 92 39.72 45.55 36.80
N GLY A 93 38.55 46.17 36.96
CA GLY A 93 38.29 47.15 38.03
C GLY A 93 38.95 48.52 37.85
N GLY A 94 39.63 48.74 36.73
CA GLY A 94 40.27 50.01 36.36
C GLY A 94 39.58 50.73 35.19
N PRO A 95 40.05 51.93 34.81
CA PRO A 95 39.46 52.73 33.73
C PRO A 95 39.56 52.07 32.35
N THR A 96 40.46 51.09 32.17
CA THR A 96 40.66 50.36 30.91
C THR A 96 39.72 49.18 30.72
N GLU A 97 38.95 48.80 31.75
CA GLU A 97 38.05 47.63 31.75
C GLU A 97 37.05 47.62 30.57
N PRO A 98 36.36 48.73 30.22
CA PRO A 98 35.45 48.74 29.07
C PRO A 98 36.17 48.57 27.73
N GLY A 99 37.43 49.02 27.63
CA GLY A 99 38.26 48.83 26.44
C GLY A 99 38.73 47.37 26.30
N PHE A 100 39.05 46.73 27.43
CA PHE A 100 39.41 45.32 27.50
C PHE A 100 38.22 44.40 27.14
N PHE A 101 37.05 44.61 27.70
CA PHE A 101 35.91 43.74 27.37
C PHE A 101 35.41 43.91 25.94
N ARG A 102 35.52 45.11 25.35
CA ARG A 102 35.25 45.31 23.92
C ARG A 102 36.20 44.52 23.03
N SER A 103 37.50 44.50 23.34
CA SER A 103 38.48 43.74 22.53
C SER A 103 38.29 42.23 22.68
N ILE A 104 38.06 41.74 23.89
CA ILE A 104 37.78 40.33 24.15
C ILE A 104 36.46 39.91 23.47
N SER A 105 35.39 40.70 23.61
CA SER A 105 34.12 40.40 22.94
C SER A 105 34.25 40.38 21.42
N ALA A 106 35.06 41.26 20.83
CA ALA A 106 35.35 41.25 19.40
C ALA A 106 36.10 39.96 18.98
N LEU A 107 37.10 39.53 19.76
CA LEU A 107 37.83 38.29 19.54
C LEU A 107 36.92 37.06 19.59
N LEU A 108 36.10 36.94 20.64
CA LEU A 108 35.18 35.82 20.81
C LEU A 108 34.09 35.81 19.73
N SER A 109 33.61 36.99 19.32
CA SER A 109 32.67 37.11 18.20
C SER A 109 33.29 36.64 16.89
N LEU A 110 34.56 36.95 16.64
CA LEU A 110 35.27 36.46 15.45
C LEU A 110 35.41 34.94 15.47
N GLN A 111 35.70 34.36 16.65
CA GLN A 111 35.82 32.92 16.83
C GLN A 111 34.50 32.19 16.56
N THR A 112 33.39 32.62 17.17
CA THR A 112 32.08 31.99 16.94
C THR A 112 31.60 32.17 15.50
N ARG A 113 31.78 33.37 14.92
CA ARG A 113 31.44 33.63 13.51
C ARG A 113 32.28 32.77 12.55
N ARG A 114 33.55 32.50 12.87
CA ARG A 114 34.41 31.63 12.06
C ARG A 114 33.91 30.20 12.03
N VAL A 115 33.47 29.64 13.17
CA VAL A 115 32.87 28.29 13.23
C VAL A 115 31.63 28.20 12.33
N VAL A 116 30.77 29.24 12.38
CA VAL A 116 29.59 29.31 11.51
C VAL A 116 30.00 29.39 10.04
N SER A 117 30.94 30.27 9.68
CA SER A 117 31.43 30.40 8.29
C SER A 117 32.02 29.09 7.75
N GLN A 118 32.89 28.44 8.52
CA GLN A 118 33.51 27.16 8.15
C GLN A 118 32.45 26.06 7.97
N SER A 119 31.45 26.02 8.85
CA SER A 119 30.34 25.07 8.72
C SER A 119 29.47 25.35 7.49
N VAL A 120 29.21 26.62 7.18
CA VAL A 120 28.48 27.03 5.97
C VAL A 120 29.27 26.63 4.71
N GLU A 121 30.56 26.91 4.67
CA GLU A 121 31.46 26.51 3.57
C GLU A 121 31.46 25.00 3.38
N ALA A 122 31.63 24.23 4.45
CA ALA A 122 31.59 22.76 4.41
C ALA A 122 30.23 22.22 3.92
N LEU A 123 29.11 22.84 4.32
CA LEU A 123 27.79 22.45 3.85
C LEU A 123 27.62 22.73 2.35
N VAL A 124 28.11 23.88 1.87
CA VAL A 124 28.07 24.22 0.45
C VAL A 124 28.92 23.24 -0.36
N GLU A 125 30.15 22.95 0.07
CA GLU A 125 31.03 21.96 -0.56
C GLU A 125 30.37 20.57 -0.62
N PHE A 126 29.71 20.17 0.46
CA PHE A 126 28.96 18.92 0.50
C PHE A 126 27.88 18.85 -0.58
N PHE A 127 27.09 19.91 -0.75
CA PHE A 127 26.01 19.97 -1.75
C PHE A 127 26.55 20.11 -3.17
N GLN A 128 27.68 20.78 -3.37
CA GLN A 128 28.34 20.89 -4.69
C GLN A 128 28.74 19.53 -5.27
N ARG A 129 28.92 18.50 -4.44
CA ARG A 129 29.11 17.11 -4.92
C ARG A 129 27.92 16.59 -5.74
N TYR A 130 26.76 17.23 -5.60
CA TYR A 130 25.51 16.91 -6.28
C TYR A 130 25.09 18.02 -7.27
N SER A 131 26.04 18.76 -7.84
CA SER A 131 25.76 19.82 -8.82
C SER A 131 26.15 19.43 -10.26
N ASN A 132 26.13 18.14 -10.61
CA ASN A 132 26.33 17.73 -12.00
C ASN A 132 25.24 18.38 -12.88
N PRO A 133 25.59 19.15 -13.93
CA PRO A 133 24.62 19.84 -14.78
C PRO A 133 23.77 18.87 -15.62
N ARG A 134 24.20 17.61 -15.78
CA ARG A 134 23.47 16.57 -16.51
C ARG A 134 23.35 15.32 -15.62
N PRO A 135 22.50 15.36 -14.58
CA PRO A 135 22.26 14.19 -13.75
C PRO A 135 21.54 13.13 -14.58
N ARG A 136 21.78 11.86 -14.28
CA ARG A 136 21.08 10.77 -14.97
C ARG A 136 19.59 10.82 -14.63
N THR A 137 18.76 10.60 -15.63
CA THR A 137 17.31 10.50 -15.45
C THR A 137 16.93 9.14 -14.87
N PRO A 138 15.76 9.02 -14.21
CA PRO A 138 15.27 7.72 -13.73
C PRO A 138 15.27 6.62 -14.80
N ALA A 139 14.88 6.96 -16.04
CA ALA A 139 14.82 6.03 -17.17
C ALA A 139 16.19 5.59 -17.68
N GLU A 140 17.23 6.41 -17.52
CA GLU A 140 18.61 6.02 -17.82
C GLU A 140 19.16 5.13 -16.70
N VAL A 141 18.82 5.43 -15.44
CA VAL A 141 19.23 4.63 -14.28
C VAL A 141 18.65 3.22 -14.34
N THR A 142 17.42 3.04 -14.81
CA THR A 142 16.81 1.70 -14.93
C THR A 142 17.48 0.82 -16.00
N GLN A 143 18.23 1.40 -16.92
CA GLN A 143 18.95 0.68 -17.98
C GLN A 143 20.38 0.30 -17.57
N LEU A 144 20.85 0.77 -16.41
CA LEU A 144 22.18 0.47 -15.91
C LEU A 144 22.29 -0.99 -15.46
N LYS A 145 23.45 -1.58 -15.72
CA LYS A 145 23.84 -2.89 -15.19
C LYS A 145 24.44 -2.73 -13.80
N ASP A 146 24.51 -3.83 -13.06
CA ASP A 146 25.10 -3.85 -11.71
C ASP A 146 26.58 -3.44 -11.68
N THR A 147 27.29 -3.56 -12.81
CA THR A 147 28.69 -3.17 -12.96
C THR A 147 28.89 -1.68 -13.24
N ASP A 148 27.82 -0.95 -13.56
CA ASP A 148 27.92 0.44 -13.98
C ASP A 148 28.05 1.39 -12.77
N GLU A 149 28.85 2.44 -12.93
CA GLU A 149 29.05 3.45 -11.88
C GLU A 149 27.75 4.23 -11.59
N ARG A 150 27.27 4.10 -10.37
CA ARG A 150 26.07 4.79 -9.89
C ARG A 150 26.39 6.17 -9.33
N GLU A 151 25.43 7.08 -9.44
CA GLU A 151 25.57 8.42 -8.87
C GLU A 151 25.58 8.37 -7.34
N ASN A 152 26.25 9.36 -6.74
CA ASN A 152 26.27 9.49 -5.30
C ASN A 152 24.94 10.06 -4.78
N ALA A 153 24.47 9.50 -3.67
CA ALA A 153 23.24 9.87 -2.99
C ALA A 153 23.44 9.76 -1.48
N PHE A 154 22.76 10.61 -0.72
CA PHE A 154 22.70 10.51 0.74
C PHE A 154 21.28 10.45 1.28
N LEU A 155 20.29 10.83 0.47
CA LEU A 155 18.87 10.74 0.81
C LEU A 155 18.23 9.48 0.22
N VAL A 156 17.27 8.91 0.95
CA VAL A 156 16.31 7.94 0.42
C VAL A 156 14.91 8.54 0.48
N ILE A 157 14.17 8.43 -0.62
CA ILE A 157 12.79 8.91 -0.75
C ILE A 157 11.93 7.74 -1.22
N LYS A 158 10.87 7.42 -0.47
CA LYS A 158 9.99 6.32 -0.80
C LYS A 158 8.88 6.76 -1.74
N LEU A 159 8.47 5.87 -2.66
CA LEU A 159 7.20 6.00 -3.36
C LEU A 159 6.08 5.32 -2.56
N ALA A 160 4.90 5.94 -2.56
CA ALA A 160 3.72 5.40 -1.90
C ALA A 160 2.45 5.71 -2.70
N PRO A 161 1.46 4.82 -2.70
CA PRO A 161 0.14 5.13 -3.22
C PRO A 161 -0.58 6.09 -2.26
N LYS A 162 -1.27 7.09 -2.83
CA LYS A 162 -2.15 8.02 -2.10
C LYS A 162 -3.49 8.12 -2.83
N GLY A 163 -4.42 7.25 -2.45
CA GLY A 163 -5.67 7.09 -3.20
C GLY A 163 -5.38 6.46 -4.56
N GLU A 164 -5.74 7.16 -5.64
CA GLU A 164 -5.59 6.69 -7.03
C GLU A 164 -4.27 7.11 -7.68
N GLU A 165 -3.41 7.84 -6.98
CA GLU A 165 -2.16 8.36 -7.51
C GLU A 165 -0.95 7.83 -6.76
N ILE A 166 0.17 7.71 -7.46
CA ILE A 166 1.47 7.40 -6.88
C ILE A 166 2.21 8.70 -6.59
N ARG A 167 2.72 8.86 -5.37
CA ARG A 167 3.43 10.07 -4.94
C ARG A 167 4.69 9.72 -4.15
N LEU A 168 5.61 10.68 -4.10
CA LEU A 168 6.73 10.64 -3.17
C LEU A 168 6.19 10.81 -1.74
N ARG A 169 6.60 9.93 -0.81
CA ARG A 169 6.23 10.03 0.61
C ARG A 169 6.68 11.37 1.20
N ASP A 170 7.89 11.79 0.86
CA ASP A 170 8.43 13.10 1.18
C ASP A 170 8.39 13.98 -0.07
N SER A 171 7.61 15.06 -0.01
CA SER A 171 7.49 15.95 -1.16
C SER A 171 8.77 16.77 -1.39
N PRO A 172 9.04 17.21 -2.64
CA PRO A 172 10.13 18.13 -2.95
C PRO A 172 10.19 19.36 -2.04
N GLU A 173 9.03 19.91 -1.69
CA GLU A 173 8.88 21.07 -0.83
C GLU A 173 9.29 20.74 0.61
N LYS A 174 8.85 19.60 1.15
CA LYS A 174 9.25 19.14 2.49
C LYS A 174 10.76 18.96 2.57
N VAL A 175 11.37 18.34 1.56
CA VAL A 175 12.82 18.13 1.50
C VAL A 175 13.57 19.47 1.48
N SER A 176 13.14 20.38 0.61
CA SER A 176 13.72 21.72 0.49
C SER A 176 13.58 22.52 1.79
N GLU A 177 12.40 22.52 2.40
CA GLU A 177 12.13 23.22 3.65
C GLU A 177 13.02 22.71 4.80
N LYS A 178 13.14 21.37 4.94
CA LYS A 178 13.98 20.75 5.97
C LYS A 178 15.45 21.10 5.80
N ILE A 179 15.98 21.04 4.58
CA ILE A 179 17.38 21.41 4.31
C ILE A 179 17.62 22.89 4.59
N LEU A 180 16.73 23.77 4.14
CA LEU A 180 16.83 25.22 4.41
C LEU A 180 16.63 25.56 5.89
N LYS A 181 15.87 24.74 6.62
CA LYS A 181 15.74 24.86 8.08
C LYS A 181 17.03 24.47 8.78
N ILE A 182 17.71 23.41 8.37
CA ILE A 182 19.06 23.07 8.89
C ILE A 182 20.01 24.24 8.66
N PHE A 183 20.00 24.81 7.46
CA PHE A 183 20.82 25.96 7.13
C PHE A 183 20.53 27.17 8.04
N ARG A 184 19.26 27.51 8.28
CA ARG A 184 18.89 28.61 9.19
C ARG A 184 19.23 28.32 10.65
N GLU A 185 18.97 27.11 11.13
CA GLU A 185 19.33 26.68 12.50
C GLU A 185 20.86 26.78 12.70
N LEU A 186 21.65 26.40 11.69
CA LEU A 186 23.10 26.54 11.68
C LEU A 186 23.56 28.00 11.83
N ILE A 187 22.96 28.94 11.10
CA ILE A 187 23.30 30.37 11.20
C ILE A 187 22.92 30.93 12.58
N GLY A 188 21.78 30.51 13.13
CA GLY A 188 21.23 31.04 14.36
C GLY A 188 21.77 30.44 15.67
N CYS A 189 22.46 29.30 15.61
CA CYS A 189 22.73 28.47 16.79
C CYS A 189 23.64 29.09 17.87
N LEU A 190 24.43 30.12 17.52
CA LEU A 190 25.34 30.84 18.43
C LEU A 190 24.91 32.29 18.70
N ASN A 191 23.68 32.68 18.32
CA ASN A 191 23.20 34.07 18.44
C ASN A 191 22.99 34.54 19.89
N ASP A 192 22.79 33.60 20.81
CA ASP A 192 22.46 33.81 22.23
C ASP A 192 23.67 33.59 23.16
N VAL A 193 24.89 33.50 22.61
CA VAL A 193 26.10 33.45 23.43
C VAL A 193 26.32 34.82 24.08
N SER A 194 26.25 34.88 25.40
CA SER A 194 26.42 36.12 26.17
C SER A 194 27.85 36.66 26.07
N VAL A 195 28.04 37.97 26.27
CA VAL A 195 29.39 38.52 26.42
C VAL A 195 30.01 38.11 27.77
N PRO A 196 31.35 37.99 27.88
CA PRO A 196 31.99 37.59 29.13
C PRO A 196 31.65 38.48 30.34
N GLU A 197 31.42 39.78 30.10
CA GLU A 197 31.03 40.74 31.13
C GLU A 197 29.77 40.30 31.89
N VAL A 198 28.78 39.75 31.18
CA VAL A 198 27.50 39.30 31.74
C VAL A 198 27.72 38.07 32.61
N ARG A 199 28.48 37.09 32.11
CA ARG A 199 28.75 35.83 32.82
C ARG A 199 29.59 36.04 34.07
N LEU A 200 30.51 37.00 34.03
CA LEU A 200 31.34 37.40 35.17
C LEU A 200 30.63 38.36 36.13
N GLN A 201 29.35 38.70 35.89
CA GLN A 201 28.55 39.62 36.70
C GLN A 201 29.16 41.02 36.82
N ARG A 202 29.86 41.48 35.76
CA ARG A 202 30.51 42.80 35.68
C ARG A 202 29.69 43.83 34.89
N THR A 203 28.46 43.49 34.50
CA THR A 203 27.51 44.39 33.83
C THR A 203 26.48 44.98 34.80
N SER A 204 25.99 46.19 34.51
CA SER A 204 24.82 46.75 35.19
C SER A 204 23.54 45.97 34.84
N ASN A 205 22.49 46.12 35.67
CA ASN A 205 21.20 45.43 35.47
C ASN A 205 20.55 45.70 34.09
N ALA A 206 20.90 46.80 33.43
CA ALA A 206 20.38 47.18 32.11
C ALA A 206 21.09 46.49 30.92
N SER A 207 22.13 45.68 31.16
CA SER A 207 22.94 45.04 30.10
C SER A 207 23.06 43.53 30.24
N LYS A 208 22.16 42.89 30.99
CA LYS A 208 22.17 41.44 31.26
C LYS A 208 21.92 40.57 30.02
N ASP A 209 21.32 41.13 28.97
CA ASP A 209 20.99 40.39 27.73
C ASP A 209 22.00 40.62 26.59
N LYS A 210 23.17 41.20 26.89
CA LYS A 210 24.19 41.51 25.88
C LYS A 210 24.85 40.22 25.37
N CYS A 211 24.69 39.96 24.08
CA CYS A 211 25.27 38.81 23.38
C CYS A 211 26.48 39.20 22.51
N LEU A 212 27.29 38.22 22.14
CA LEU A 212 28.37 38.37 21.17
C LEU A 212 27.80 38.81 19.80
N TRP A 213 28.65 39.44 18.99
CA TRP A 213 28.27 39.80 17.63
C TRP A 213 28.17 38.53 16.79
N ALA A 214 26.93 38.13 16.50
CA ALA A 214 26.64 36.86 15.86
C ALA A 214 26.40 37.00 14.35
N THR A 215 26.45 35.86 13.65
CA THR A 215 26.17 35.78 12.21
C THR A 215 24.69 36.04 11.94
N LYS A 216 24.39 36.88 10.93
CA LYS A 216 23.02 37.20 10.53
C LYS A 216 22.68 36.63 9.16
N GLU A 217 21.41 36.29 8.98
CA GLU A 217 20.89 35.74 7.71
C GLU A 217 21.04 36.69 6.51
N HIS A 218 21.08 38.00 6.76
CA HIS A 218 21.21 39.01 5.71
C HIS A 218 22.66 39.25 5.25
N GLU A 219 23.65 38.56 5.83
CA GLU A 219 25.03 38.67 5.38
C GLU A 219 25.20 38.07 3.98
N GLN A 220 25.94 38.75 3.10
CA GLN A 220 26.01 38.42 1.68
C GLN A 220 26.44 36.98 1.40
N TYR A 221 27.46 36.47 2.12
CA TYR A 221 27.93 35.10 1.94
C TYR A 221 26.90 34.06 2.39
N VAL A 222 26.10 34.36 3.42
CA VAL A 222 25.01 33.50 3.90
C VAL A 222 23.91 33.40 2.86
N GLN A 223 23.48 34.54 2.31
CA GLN A 223 22.47 34.57 1.25
C GLN A 223 22.96 33.84 -0.02
N GLN A 224 24.24 33.98 -0.37
CA GLN A 224 24.81 33.30 -1.52
C GLN A 224 24.87 31.78 -1.30
N ALA A 225 25.32 31.33 -0.13
CA ALA A 225 25.34 29.92 0.24
C ALA A 225 23.94 29.30 0.22
N GLN A 226 22.95 29.99 0.79
CA GLN A 226 21.56 29.55 0.78
C GLN A 226 21.04 29.35 -0.65
N LYS A 227 21.26 30.33 -1.54
CA LYS A 227 20.82 30.25 -2.95
C LYS A 227 21.46 29.07 -3.69
N VAL A 228 22.74 28.80 -3.44
CA VAL A 228 23.44 27.66 -4.05
C VAL A 228 22.83 26.34 -3.58
N ILE A 229 22.62 26.17 -2.27
CA ILE A 229 22.03 24.95 -1.70
C ILE A 229 20.60 24.78 -2.22
N GLU A 230 19.78 25.82 -2.19
CA GLU A 230 18.39 25.81 -2.67
C GLU A 230 18.31 25.41 -4.14
N HIS A 231 19.18 25.98 -4.98
CA HIS A 231 19.24 25.64 -6.40
C HIS A 231 19.58 24.16 -6.62
N ILE A 232 20.61 23.64 -5.94
CA ILE A 232 21.04 22.24 -6.06
C ILE A 232 19.93 21.29 -5.61
N VAL A 233 19.28 21.58 -4.48
CA VAL A 233 18.20 20.74 -3.94
C VAL A 233 17.01 20.74 -4.90
N SER A 234 16.54 21.92 -5.33
CA SER A 234 15.40 22.05 -6.24
C SER A 234 15.65 21.36 -7.58
N PHE A 235 16.85 21.50 -8.14
CA PHE A 235 17.26 20.87 -9.38
C PHE A 235 17.22 19.34 -9.28
N ASN A 236 17.82 18.77 -8.23
CA ASN A 236 17.82 17.32 -8.02
C ASN A 236 16.42 16.78 -7.70
N MET A 237 15.62 17.48 -6.89
CA MET A 237 14.25 17.07 -6.59
C MET A 237 13.35 17.07 -7.83
N THR A 238 13.53 18.02 -8.74
CA THR A 238 12.83 18.01 -10.04
C THR A 238 13.17 16.75 -10.84
N ASN A 239 14.42 16.29 -10.79
CA ASN A 239 14.81 15.04 -11.44
C ASN A 239 14.19 13.81 -10.74
N VAL A 240 14.15 13.81 -9.40
CA VAL A 240 13.49 12.76 -8.61
C VAL A 240 12.02 12.62 -8.98
N MET A 241 11.29 13.71 -9.19
CA MET A 241 9.87 13.65 -9.58
C MET A 241 9.64 12.90 -10.89
N LYS A 242 10.59 12.91 -11.82
CA LYS A 242 10.47 12.17 -13.09
C LYS A 242 10.37 10.66 -12.88
N SER A 243 10.73 10.14 -11.70
CA SER A 243 10.58 8.72 -11.36
C SER A 243 9.13 8.28 -11.34
N LEU A 244 8.19 9.20 -11.08
CA LEU A 244 6.76 8.94 -11.10
C LEU A 244 6.29 8.49 -12.50
N HIS A 245 6.89 9.03 -13.57
CA HIS A 245 6.52 8.68 -14.94
C HIS A 245 6.78 7.22 -15.31
N LEU A 246 7.67 6.53 -14.59
CA LEU A 246 7.89 5.09 -14.77
C LEU A 246 6.65 4.27 -14.36
N TYR A 247 5.77 4.85 -13.54
CA TYR A 247 4.60 4.20 -12.97
C TYR A 247 3.29 4.61 -13.63
N ASP A 248 3.29 5.58 -14.56
CA ASP A 248 2.08 6.08 -15.22
C ASP A 248 1.31 4.94 -15.93
N GLU A 249 2.02 3.99 -16.54
CA GLU A 249 1.45 2.79 -17.18
C GLU A 249 0.68 1.90 -16.18
N PHE A 250 1.09 1.89 -14.90
CA PHE A 250 0.59 0.99 -13.86
C PHE A 250 -0.35 1.65 -12.85
N ALA A 251 -0.53 2.97 -12.91
CA ALA A 251 -1.37 3.71 -11.97
C ALA A 251 -2.82 3.20 -11.92
N HIS A 252 -3.33 2.69 -13.04
CA HIS A 252 -4.66 2.10 -13.13
C HIS A 252 -4.87 0.90 -12.19
N LEU A 253 -3.80 0.20 -11.79
CA LEU A 253 -3.87 -0.93 -10.85
C LEU A 253 -4.40 -0.53 -9.46
N LEU A 254 -4.30 0.75 -9.10
CA LEU A 254 -4.82 1.26 -7.83
C LEU A 254 -6.35 1.22 -7.76
N THR A 255 -7.04 1.30 -8.91
CA THR A 255 -8.51 1.25 -9.03
C THR A 255 -9.01 -0.03 -9.71
N GLU A 256 -8.10 -0.93 -10.08
CA GLU A 256 -8.44 -2.12 -10.86
C GLU A 256 -9.33 -3.10 -10.09
N GLU A 257 -9.26 -3.11 -8.77
CA GLU A 257 -10.12 -3.94 -7.92
C GLU A 257 -11.61 -3.63 -8.13
N GLU A 258 -11.98 -2.35 -8.23
CA GLU A 258 -13.37 -1.94 -8.47
C GLU A 258 -13.83 -2.37 -9.87
N ARG A 259 -12.97 -2.20 -10.87
CA ARG A 259 -13.24 -2.64 -12.24
C ARG A 259 -13.43 -4.14 -12.34
N VAL A 260 -12.64 -4.92 -11.61
CA VAL A 260 -12.81 -6.39 -11.55
C VAL A 260 -14.10 -6.76 -10.84
N ARG A 261 -14.46 -6.08 -9.74
CA ARG A 261 -15.75 -6.30 -9.06
C ARG A 261 -16.95 -6.01 -9.96
N ASP A 262 -16.86 -5.02 -10.84
CA ASP A 262 -17.92 -4.75 -11.80
C ASP A 262 -17.91 -5.71 -13.00
N PHE A 263 -16.72 -6.14 -13.43
CA PHE A 263 -16.55 -7.17 -14.45
C PHE A 263 -17.22 -8.49 -14.04
N VAL A 264 -17.03 -8.95 -12.81
CA VAL A 264 -17.60 -10.24 -12.35
C VAL A 264 -19.12 -10.21 -12.11
N LYS A 265 -19.71 -9.03 -11.96
CA LYS A 265 -21.17 -8.87 -11.81
C LYS A 265 -21.91 -8.97 -13.14
N ASP A 266 -21.21 -8.77 -14.26
CA ASP A 266 -21.81 -8.80 -15.58
C ASP A 266 -22.05 -10.25 -16.04
N PRO A 267 -23.31 -10.70 -16.17
CA PRO A 267 -23.62 -12.08 -16.54
C PRO A 267 -23.33 -12.38 -18.03
N SER A 268 -23.04 -11.36 -18.85
CA SER A 268 -22.71 -11.53 -20.27
C SER A 268 -21.27 -12.00 -20.51
N LYS A 269 -20.42 -12.01 -19.46
CA LYS A 269 -19.01 -12.40 -19.59
C LYS A 269 -18.86 -13.89 -19.85
N THR A 270 -18.06 -14.19 -20.87
CA THR A 270 -17.75 -15.54 -21.32
C THR A 270 -16.44 -16.05 -20.71
N ILE A 271 -16.18 -17.36 -20.84
CA ILE A 271 -14.90 -17.97 -20.44
C ILE A 271 -13.72 -17.25 -21.09
N ASP A 272 -13.84 -16.89 -22.37
CA ASP A 272 -12.79 -16.19 -23.13
C ASP A 272 -12.50 -14.80 -22.55
N ASP A 273 -13.52 -14.08 -22.07
CA ASP A 273 -13.35 -12.78 -21.42
C ASP A 273 -12.55 -12.91 -20.10
N TYR A 274 -12.86 -13.93 -19.29
CA TYR A 274 -12.14 -14.22 -18.05
C TYR A 274 -10.68 -14.60 -18.33
N LEU A 275 -10.43 -15.47 -19.32
CA LEU A 275 -9.08 -15.86 -19.73
C LEU A 275 -8.27 -14.67 -20.26
N ALA A 276 -8.88 -13.82 -21.09
CA ALA A 276 -8.25 -12.61 -21.59
C ALA A 276 -7.87 -11.65 -20.45
N LYS A 277 -8.77 -11.48 -19.47
CA LYS A 277 -8.51 -10.64 -18.30
C LYS A 277 -7.41 -11.22 -17.41
N PHE A 278 -7.44 -12.52 -17.13
CA PHE A 278 -6.39 -13.22 -16.38
C PHE A 278 -5.02 -13.07 -17.05
N LYS A 279 -4.96 -13.28 -18.37
CA LYS A 279 -3.72 -13.13 -19.14
C LYS A 279 -3.19 -11.70 -19.06
N SER A 280 -4.05 -10.70 -19.23
CA SER A 280 -3.68 -9.28 -19.09
C SER A 280 -3.10 -8.96 -17.70
N LEU A 281 -3.72 -9.47 -16.63
CA LEU A 281 -3.22 -9.31 -15.26
C LEU A 281 -1.84 -9.97 -15.07
N LYS A 282 -1.64 -11.19 -15.60
CA LYS A 282 -0.34 -11.90 -15.55
C LYS A 282 0.75 -11.19 -16.35
N GLU A 283 0.43 -10.70 -17.55
CA GLU A 283 1.34 -9.90 -18.37
C GLU A 283 1.75 -8.61 -17.65
N THR A 284 0.82 -8.00 -16.91
CA THR A 284 1.08 -6.80 -16.12
C THR A 284 2.00 -7.09 -14.92
N ASP A 285 1.80 -8.20 -14.18
CA ASP A 285 2.73 -8.62 -13.11
C ASP A 285 4.14 -8.89 -13.67
N LEU A 286 4.23 -9.54 -14.83
CA LEU A 286 5.51 -9.77 -15.51
C LEU A 286 6.18 -8.46 -15.92
N ALA A 287 5.43 -7.51 -16.50
CA ALA A 287 5.92 -6.21 -16.89
C ALA A 287 6.45 -5.41 -15.69
N ILE A 288 5.76 -5.45 -14.54
CA ILE A 288 6.24 -4.82 -13.30
C ILE A 288 7.60 -5.41 -12.89
N ARG A 289 7.73 -6.74 -12.88
CA ARG A 289 8.97 -7.41 -12.46
C ARG A 289 10.15 -7.14 -13.38
N GLN A 290 9.90 -6.94 -14.68
CA GLN A 290 10.95 -6.73 -15.68
C GLN A 290 11.32 -5.25 -15.85
N LYS A 291 10.34 -4.34 -15.80
CA LYS A 291 10.54 -2.92 -16.11
C LYS A 291 10.79 -2.07 -14.87
N LEU A 292 10.19 -2.39 -13.72
CA LEU A 292 10.23 -1.52 -12.54
C LEU A 292 11.37 -1.93 -11.59
N PRO A 293 12.34 -1.03 -11.36
CA PRO A 293 13.46 -1.31 -10.46
C PRO A 293 13.01 -1.26 -8.99
N GLY A 294 13.72 -1.99 -8.12
CA GLY A 294 13.51 -1.90 -6.67
C GLY A 294 14.04 -0.60 -6.05
N GLU A 295 15.08 -0.02 -6.65
CA GLU A 295 15.67 1.26 -6.24
C GLU A 295 16.15 2.05 -7.47
N ILE A 296 16.06 3.38 -7.40
CA ILE A 296 16.54 4.29 -8.45
C ILE A 296 17.50 5.28 -7.80
N ARG A 297 18.79 4.96 -7.84
CA ARG A 297 19.84 5.81 -7.25
C ARG A 297 20.26 6.90 -8.23
N MET A 298 19.84 8.13 -7.94
CA MET A 298 20.21 9.33 -8.69
C MET A 298 21.15 10.21 -7.85
N GLN A 299 21.64 11.29 -8.46
CA GLN A 299 22.32 12.35 -7.76
C GLN A 299 21.48 12.87 -6.57
N MET A 300 22.13 13.02 -5.40
CA MET A 300 21.57 13.50 -4.12
C MET A 300 20.61 12.53 -3.44
N ALA A 301 19.69 11.92 -4.18
CA ALA A 301 18.60 11.10 -3.66
C ALA A 301 18.45 9.76 -4.40
N CYS A 302 18.16 8.71 -3.63
CA CYS A 302 17.74 7.42 -4.12
C CYS A 302 16.23 7.27 -3.91
N VAL A 303 15.51 6.81 -4.93
CA VAL A 303 14.09 6.49 -4.78
C VAL A 303 13.95 5.02 -4.44
N ASP A 304 13.32 4.73 -3.29
CA ASP A 304 12.96 3.38 -2.88
C ASP A 304 11.56 3.05 -3.42
N CYS A 305 11.53 2.04 -4.29
CA CYS A 305 10.38 1.61 -5.06
C CYS A 305 9.84 0.26 -4.58
N TRP A 306 10.53 -0.43 -3.66
CA TRP A 306 10.27 -1.84 -3.37
C TRP A 306 8.85 -2.05 -2.82
N GLU A 307 8.46 -1.24 -1.84
CA GLU A 307 7.16 -1.33 -1.17
C GLU A 307 6.00 -1.04 -2.14
N LEU A 308 6.17 -0.06 -3.03
CA LEU A 308 5.19 0.26 -4.07
C LEU A 308 5.08 -0.89 -5.08
N ASN A 309 6.20 -1.44 -5.55
CA ASN A 309 6.21 -2.55 -6.50
C ASN A 309 5.51 -3.78 -5.93
N GLN A 310 5.71 -4.09 -4.64
CA GLN A 310 4.95 -5.17 -3.99
C GLN A 310 3.46 -4.82 -3.91
N THR A 311 3.11 -3.60 -3.49
CA THR A 311 1.72 -3.18 -3.38
C THR A 311 0.95 -3.31 -4.71
N LEU A 312 1.56 -2.92 -5.83
CA LEU A 312 0.94 -3.05 -7.16
C LEU A 312 0.75 -4.52 -7.55
N ARG A 313 1.72 -5.39 -7.22
CA ARG A 313 1.64 -6.83 -7.50
C ARG A 313 0.62 -7.53 -6.60
N ASP A 314 0.52 -7.14 -5.33
CA ASP A 314 -0.50 -7.63 -4.41
C ASP A 314 -1.90 -7.24 -4.89
N LYS A 315 -2.07 -6.04 -5.48
CA LYS A 315 -3.32 -5.64 -6.13
C LYS A 315 -3.68 -6.55 -7.31
N ILE A 316 -2.71 -6.96 -8.13
CA ILE A 316 -2.95 -7.92 -9.22
C ILE A 316 -3.36 -9.30 -8.67
N VAL A 317 -2.68 -9.77 -7.62
CA VAL A 317 -3.03 -11.04 -6.95
C VAL A 317 -4.44 -10.99 -6.40
N GLU A 318 -4.82 -9.89 -5.73
CA GLU A 318 -6.15 -9.70 -5.17
C GLU A 318 -7.23 -9.62 -6.26
N CYS A 319 -6.97 -8.89 -7.35
CA CYS A 319 -7.86 -8.84 -8.51
C CYS A 319 -8.08 -10.25 -9.11
N THR A 320 -6.99 -11.01 -9.28
CA THR A 320 -7.04 -12.39 -9.77
C THR A 320 -7.87 -13.27 -8.83
N ARG A 321 -7.68 -13.13 -7.51
CA ARG A 321 -8.42 -13.86 -6.49
C ARG A 321 -9.91 -13.57 -6.56
N ILE A 322 -10.31 -12.29 -6.55
CA ILE A 322 -11.73 -11.86 -6.63
C ILE A 322 -12.40 -12.47 -7.87
N MET A 323 -11.72 -12.41 -9.01
CA MET A 323 -12.25 -12.91 -10.28
C MET A 323 -12.43 -14.43 -10.32
N LEU A 324 -11.47 -15.20 -9.81
CA LEU A 324 -11.54 -16.66 -9.86
C LEU A 324 -12.49 -17.20 -8.79
N GLU A 325 -12.52 -16.59 -7.59
CA GLU A 325 -13.46 -16.96 -6.54
C GLU A 325 -14.92 -16.69 -6.92
N SER A 326 -15.21 -15.63 -7.68
CA SER A 326 -16.59 -15.38 -8.13
C SER A 326 -17.10 -16.50 -9.04
N VAL A 327 -16.23 -17.05 -9.90
CA VAL A 327 -16.56 -18.20 -10.76
C VAL A 327 -16.80 -19.44 -9.92
N VAL A 328 -15.99 -19.70 -8.87
CA VAL A 328 -16.21 -20.81 -7.94
C VAL A 328 -17.58 -20.71 -7.28
N VAL A 329 -17.93 -19.54 -6.75
CA VAL A 329 -19.23 -19.32 -6.09
C VAL A 329 -20.39 -19.57 -7.06
N VAL A 330 -20.33 -19.00 -8.26
CA VAL A 330 -21.38 -19.20 -9.28
C VAL A 330 -21.47 -20.66 -9.70
N ASN A 331 -20.35 -21.34 -9.93
CA ASN A 331 -20.34 -22.76 -10.30
C ASN A 331 -20.90 -23.66 -9.20
N LEU A 332 -20.64 -23.36 -7.92
CA LEU A 332 -21.22 -24.08 -6.79
C LEU A 332 -22.75 -23.95 -6.78
N GLU A 333 -23.27 -22.73 -6.96
CA GLU A 333 -24.72 -22.50 -7.02
C GLU A 333 -25.37 -23.20 -8.22
N ARG A 334 -24.71 -23.18 -9.38
CA ARG A 334 -25.17 -23.88 -10.59
C ARG A 334 -25.20 -25.40 -10.38
N ASN A 335 -24.16 -25.99 -9.80
CA ASN A 335 -24.13 -27.42 -9.45
C ASN A 335 -25.26 -27.80 -8.48
N GLU A 336 -25.50 -26.98 -7.45
CA GLU A 336 -26.59 -27.23 -6.50
C GLU A 336 -27.97 -27.17 -7.18
N LYS A 337 -28.19 -26.15 -8.02
CA LYS A 337 -29.43 -26.02 -8.81
C LYS A 337 -29.60 -27.21 -9.76
N LEU A 338 -28.54 -27.63 -10.45
CA LEU A 338 -28.55 -28.78 -11.36
C LEU A 338 -28.93 -30.07 -10.62
N CYS A 339 -28.29 -30.35 -9.47
CA CYS A 339 -28.62 -31.51 -8.65
C CYS A 339 -30.09 -31.50 -8.19
N LYS A 340 -30.59 -30.33 -7.75
CA LYS A 340 -32.00 -30.16 -7.36
C LYS A 340 -32.95 -30.38 -8.53
N SER A 341 -32.61 -29.92 -9.73
CA SER A 341 -33.42 -30.15 -10.93
C SER A 341 -33.55 -31.64 -11.25
N PHE A 342 -32.44 -32.39 -11.20
CA PHE A 342 -32.50 -33.85 -11.34
C PHE A 342 -33.36 -34.51 -10.26
N ASP A 343 -33.13 -34.15 -8.99
CA ASP A 343 -33.88 -34.72 -7.86
C ASP A 343 -35.40 -34.43 -7.98
N ASN A 344 -35.79 -33.20 -8.30
CA ASN A 344 -37.19 -32.82 -8.47
C ASN A 344 -37.88 -33.62 -9.59
N ILE A 345 -37.19 -33.86 -10.70
CA ILE A 345 -37.73 -34.65 -11.82
C ILE A 345 -37.89 -36.10 -11.40
N VAL A 346 -36.87 -36.69 -10.76
CA VAL A 346 -36.94 -38.05 -10.25
C VAL A 346 -38.06 -38.22 -9.21
N GLN A 347 -38.21 -37.28 -8.28
CA GLN A 347 -39.30 -37.30 -7.30
C GLN A 347 -40.68 -37.18 -7.96
N THR A 348 -40.80 -36.36 -8.99
CA THR A 348 -42.06 -36.21 -9.75
C THR A 348 -42.41 -37.51 -10.46
N LEU A 349 -41.45 -38.10 -11.17
CA LEU A 349 -41.65 -39.33 -11.93
C LEU A 349 -41.90 -40.55 -11.04
N ASN A 350 -41.30 -40.61 -9.85
CA ASN A 350 -41.47 -41.72 -8.89
C ASN A 350 -42.82 -41.71 -8.15
N LYS A 351 -43.69 -40.71 -8.37
CA LYS A 351 -45.04 -40.73 -7.79
C LYS A 351 -45.82 -41.90 -8.38
N LYS A 352 -46.48 -42.67 -7.51
CA LYS A 352 -47.34 -43.78 -7.92
C LYS A 352 -48.67 -43.23 -8.45
N PRO A 353 -49.06 -43.51 -9.70
CA PRO A 353 -50.33 -43.03 -10.25
C PRO A 353 -51.49 -43.70 -9.53
N THR A 354 -52.46 -42.89 -9.08
CA THR A 354 -53.68 -43.36 -8.42
C THR A 354 -54.82 -43.63 -9.41
N GLY A 355 -54.70 -43.10 -10.63
CA GLY A 355 -55.66 -43.28 -11.72
C GLY A 355 -55.03 -43.16 -13.11
N ALA A 356 -55.84 -43.38 -14.15
CA ALA A 356 -55.38 -43.39 -15.54
C ALA A 356 -54.91 -42.01 -16.03
N GLY A 357 -55.53 -40.91 -15.56
CA GLY A 357 -55.10 -39.55 -15.91
C GLY A 357 -53.68 -39.25 -15.41
N GLU A 358 -53.42 -39.51 -14.12
CA GLU A 358 -52.10 -39.32 -13.52
C GLU A 358 -51.01 -40.20 -14.17
N LEU A 359 -51.37 -41.42 -14.60
CA LEU A 359 -50.45 -42.28 -15.35
C LEU A 359 -50.04 -41.63 -16.69
N VAL A 360 -51.01 -41.12 -17.44
CA VAL A 360 -50.74 -40.44 -18.73
C VAL A 360 -49.91 -39.16 -18.51
N ASP A 361 -50.19 -38.40 -17.46
CA ASP A 361 -49.40 -37.20 -17.11
C ASP A 361 -47.94 -37.56 -16.78
N LEU A 362 -47.71 -38.67 -16.06
CA LEU A 362 -46.36 -39.16 -15.75
C LEU A 362 -45.64 -39.68 -17.00
N GLU A 363 -46.32 -40.42 -17.89
CA GLU A 363 -45.78 -40.86 -19.18
C GLU A 363 -45.39 -39.65 -20.05
N GLN A 364 -46.24 -38.63 -20.14
CA GLN A 364 -45.94 -37.40 -20.88
C GLN A 364 -44.76 -36.62 -20.26
N THR A 365 -44.68 -36.59 -18.93
CA THR A 365 -43.56 -35.95 -18.22
C THR A 365 -42.24 -36.67 -18.52
N LEU A 366 -42.25 -38.01 -18.54
CA LEU A 366 -41.08 -38.82 -18.89
C LEU A 366 -40.64 -38.59 -20.34
N GLU A 367 -41.59 -38.55 -21.27
CA GLU A 367 -41.36 -38.25 -22.69
C GLU A 367 -40.72 -36.86 -22.87
N ASN A 368 -41.30 -35.83 -22.24
CA ASN A 368 -40.79 -34.46 -22.27
C ASN A 368 -39.40 -34.35 -21.66
N PHE A 369 -39.15 -35.06 -20.55
CA PHE A 369 -37.85 -35.11 -19.92
C PHE A 369 -36.78 -35.64 -20.87
N ARG A 370 -37.05 -36.77 -21.55
CA ARG A 370 -36.12 -37.33 -22.54
C ARG A 370 -35.96 -36.48 -23.80
N GLY A 371 -37.06 -35.87 -24.25
CA GLY A 371 -37.09 -35.13 -25.50
C GLY A 371 -36.37 -33.77 -25.44
N ALA A 372 -36.41 -33.09 -24.30
CA ALA A 372 -35.86 -31.74 -24.17
C ALA A 372 -35.06 -31.53 -22.87
N THR A 373 -35.69 -31.74 -21.71
CA THR A 373 -35.12 -31.31 -20.42
C THR A 373 -33.80 -32.00 -20.08
N LEU A 374 -33.64 -33.29 -20.39
CA LEU A 374 -32.40 -34.01 -20.16
C LEU A 374 -31.23 -33.36 -20.91
N LYS A 375 -31.45 -33.00 -22.19
CA LYS A 375 -30.43 -32.32 -22.99
C LYS A 375 -30.04 -30.98 -22.35
N GLU A 376 -31.02 -30.18 -21.92
CA GLU A 376 -30.77 -28.89 -21.26
C GLU A 376 -29.92 -29.07 -19.98
N LEU A 377 -30.21 -30.08 -19.15
CA LEU A 377 -29.43 -30.35 -17.94
C LEU A 377 -28.02 -30.88 -18.24
N LEU A 378 -27.86 -31.66 -19.31
CA LEU A 378 -26.54 -32.14 -19.77
C LEU A 378 -25.69 -31.01 -20.36
N ASP A 379 -26.31 -30.11 -21.14
CA ASP A 379 -25.66 -28.92 -21.68
C ASP A 379 -25.21 -27.98 -20.55
N GLU A 380 -26.06 -27.79 -19.52
CA GLU A 380 -25.71 -27.04 -18.30
C GLU A 380 -24.54 -27.67 -17.55
N PHE A 381 -24.52 -29.00 -17.39
CA PHE A 381 -23.39 -29.70 -16.77
C PHE A 381 -22.10 -29.56 -17.57
N ALA A 382 -22.19 -29.63 -18.90
CA ALA A 382 -21.04 -29.44 -19.78
C ALA A 382 -20.46 -28.01 -19.66
N ASP A 383 -21.33 -26.99 -19.57
CA ASP A 383 -20.90 -25.61 -19.36
C ASP A 383 -20.24 -25.41 -17.98
N ILE A 384 -20.84 -25.93 -16.90
CA ILE A 384 -20.22 -25.91 -15.55
C ILE A 384 -18.82 -26.51 -15.58
N ARG A 385 -18.64 -27.65 -16.27
CA ARG A 385 -17.35 -28.30 -16.43
C ARG A 385 -16.35 -27.46 -17.23
N ALA A 386 -16.82 -26.75 -18.26
CA ALA A 386 -15.97 -25.84 -19.04
C ALA A 386 -15.46 -24.67 -18.16
N TRP A 387 -16.33 -24.07 -17.35
CA TRP A 387 -15.93 -23.04 -16.38
C TRP A 387 -14.97 -23.58 -15.33
N GLN A 388 -15.14 -24.83 -14.87
CA GLN A 388 -14.19 -25.47 -13.97
C GLN A 388 -12.84 -25.72 -14.63
N GLN A 389 -12.82 -26.14 -15.90
CA GLN A 389 -11.57 -26.32 -16.64
C GLN A 389 -10.79 -25.00 -16.73
N MET A 390 -11.48 -23.89 -17.01
CA MET A 390 -10.85 -22.57 -17.04
C MET A 390 -10.19 -22.19 -15.70
N LEU A 391 -10.81 -22.54 -14.56
CA LEU A 391 -10.19 -22.34 -13.24
C LEU A 391 -8.86 -23.08 -13.10
N PHE A 392 -8.76 -24.31 -13.61
CA PHE A 392 -7.51 -25.07 -13.63
C PHE A 392 -6.48 -24.46 -14.57
N ASP A 393 -6.91 -24.00 -15.75
CA ASP A 393 -6.04 -23.32 -16.71
C ASP A 393 -5.47 -22.01 -16.13
N CYS A 394 -6.18 -21.39 -15.18
CA CYS A 394 -5.72 -20.24 -14.40
C CYS A 394 -4.94 -20.60 -13.12
N GLU A 395 -4.57 -21.87 -12.94
CA GLU A 395 -3.85 -22.41 -11.77
C GLU A 395 -4.58 -22.17 -10.44
N HIS A 396 -5.92 -22.07 -10.46
CA HIS A 396 -6.71 -21.86 -9.25
C HIS A 396 -6.84 -23.15 -8.43
N LEU A 397 -6.60 -23.05 -7.12
CA LEU A 397 -6.72 -24.18 -6.21
C LEU A 397 -8.15 -24.31 -5.68
N LEU A 398 -8.82 -25.39 -6.07
CA LEU A 398 -10.13 -25.76 -5.54
C LEU A 398 -10.01 -26.50 -4.21
N VAL A 399 -11.01 -26.36 -3.35
CA VAL A 399 -11.11 -27.07 -2.07
C VAL A 399 -12.05 -28.27 -2.17
N HIS A 400 -12.02 -29.15 -1.16
CA HIS A 400 -12.84 -30.38 -1.13
C HIS A 400 -14.33 -30.13 -1.37
N ARG A 401 -14.87 -29.01 -0.86
CA ARG A 401 -16.28 -28.63 -1.08
C ARG A 401 -16.60 -28.51 -2.58
N ASP A 402 -15.71 -27.90 -3.34
CA ASP A 402 -15.90 -27.63 -4.77
C ASP A 402 -15.91 -28.94 -5.55
N PHE A 403 -14.92 -29.80 -5.29
CA PHE A 403 -14.85 -31.14 -5.88
C PHE A 403 -16.07 -32.00 -5.55
N LYS A 404 -16.58 -31.93 -4.32
CA LYS A 404 -17.77 -32.66 -3.91
C LYS A 404 -18.99 -32.25 -4.73
N ALA A 405 -19.24 -30.94 -4.88
CA ALA A 405 -20.40 -30.44 -5.61
C ALA A 405 -20.43 -30.93 -7.07
N ILE A 406 -19.28 -30.93 -7.73
CA ILE A 406 -19.13 -31.42 -9.11
C ILE A 406 -19.28 -32.94 -9.17
N THR A 407 -18.74 -33.66 -8.19
CA THR A 407 -18.86 -35.13 -8.12
C THR A 407 -20.33 -35.55 -7.93
N ASP A 408 -21.07 -34.83 -7.08
CA ASP A 408 -22.49 -35.08 -6.86
C ASP A 408 -23.31 -34.84 -8.15
N ALA A 409 -23.03 -33.75 -8.89
CA ALA A 409 -23.67 -33.48 -10.18
C ALA A 409 -23.30 -34.53 -11.25
N ALA A 410 -22.03 -34.92 -11.34
CA ALA A 410 -21.57 -35.96 -12.27
C ALA A 410 -22.23 -37.31 -11.98
N SER A 411 -22.41 -37.64 -10.69
CA SER A 411 -23.11 -38.85 -10.25
C SER A 411 -24.56 -38.88 -10.73
N TRP A 412 -25.27 -37.75 -10.68
CA TRP A 412 -26.61 -37.64 -11.26
C TRP A 412 -26.60 -37.88 -12.77
N VAL A 413 -25.72 -37.20 -13.51
CA VAL A 413 -25.59 -37.34 -14.96
C VAL A 413 -25.33 -38.79 -15.39
N HIS A 414 -24.48 -39.51 -14.65
CA HIS A 414 -24.18 -40.91 -14.96
C HIS A 414 -25.31 -41.88 -14.62
N GLN A 415 -26.16 -41.57 -13.65
CA GLN A 415 -27.19 -42.49 -13.16
C GLN A 415 -28.58 -42.23 -13.75
N ILE A 416 -28.82 -41.03 -14.29
CA ILE A 416 -30.19 -40.59 -14.64
C ILE A 416 -30.83 -41.49 -15.70
N ASP A 417 -30.09 -41.90 -16.74
CA ASP A 417 -30.62 -42.77 -17.81
C ASP A 417 -31.07 -44.13 -17.26
N ALA A 418 -30.26 -44.76 -16.42
CA ALA A 418 -30.61 -46.03 -15.81
C ALA A 418 -31.87 -45.93 -14.93
N ARG A 419 -32.00 -44.83 -14.17
CA ARG A 419 -33.19 -44.55 -13.36
C ARG A 419 -34.43 -44.31 -14.21
N MET A 420 -34.30 -43.57 -15.31
CA MET A 420 -35.42 -43.31 -16.22
C MET A 420 -35.88 -44.58 -16.94
N ASN A 421 -34.95 -45.43 -17.38
CA ASN A 421 -35.27 -46.72 -18.00
C ASN A 421 -36.03 -47.65 -17.03
N ALA A 422 -35.60 -47.71 -15.77
CA ALA A 422 -36.30 -48.47 -14.75
C ALA A 422 -37.73 -47.93 -14.54
N ARG A 423 -37.88 -46.61 -14.40
CA ARG A 423 -39.20 -46.00 -14.18
C ARG A 423 -40.14 -46.16 -15.37
N GLU A 424 -39.63 -46.11 -16.61
CA GLU A 424 -40.42 -46.40 -17.80
C GLU A 424 -40.97 -47.83 -17.77
N SER A 425 -40.14 -48.80 -17.38
CA SER A 425 -40.58 -50.19 -17.22
C SER A 425 -41.67 -50.31 -16.15
N ASP A 426 -41.52 -49.61 -15.02
CA ASP A 426 -42.52 -49.61 -13.95
C ASP A 426 -43.85 -48.99 -14.41
N LEU A 427 -43.82 -47.88 -15.15
CA LEU A 427 -45.03 -47.23 -15.68
C LEU A 427 -45.75 -48.15 -16.68
N ARG A 428 -45.02 -48.91 -17.50
CA ARG A 428 -45.63 -49.92 -18.39
C ARG A 428 -46.36 -51.01 -17.61
N VAL A 429 -45.76 -51.51 -16.54
CA VAL A 429 -46.40 -52.51 -15.67
C VAL A 429 -47.63 -51.89 -14.96
N GLU A 430 -47.54 -50.66 -14.47
CA GLU A 430 -48.66 -49.94 -13.87
C GLU A 430 -49.81 -49.73 -14.87
N ARG A 431 -49.50 -49.40 -16.13
CA ARG A 431 -50.46 -49.31 -17.22
C ARG A 431 -51.18 -50.62 -17.47
N GLU A 432 -50.44 -51.71 -17.63
CA GLU A 432 -51.02 -53.04 -17.83
C GLU A 432 -51.97 -53.44 -16.68
N ASN A 433 -51.60 -53.10 -15.45
CA ASN A 433 -52.43 -53.34 -14.27
C ASN A 433 -53.74 -52.52 -14.29
N ILE A 434 -53.67 -51.22 -14.60
CA ILE A 434 -54.85 -50.34 -14.70
C ILE A 434 -55.76 -50.81 -15.86
N GLU A 435 -55.20 -51.12 -17.02
CA GLU A 435 -55.95 -51.64 -18.17
C GLU A 435 -56.63 -52.97 -17.85
N THR A 436 -55.95 -53.87 -17.12
CA THR A 436 -56.52 -55.15 -16.68
C THR A 436 -57.67 -54.94 -15.70
N ARG A 437 -57.53 -54.01 -14.76
CA ARG A 437 -58.61 -53.63 -13.85
C ARG A 437 -59.83 -53.10 -14.60
N PHE A 438 -59.63 -52.20 -15.56
CA PHE A 438 -60.75 -51.69 -16.38
C PHE A 438 -61.42 -52.79 -17.22
N LYS A 439 -60.65 -53.76 -17.74
CA LYS A 439 -61.23 -54.93 -18.43
C LYS A 439 -62.10 -55.76 -17.49
N GLN A 440 -61.66 -55.99 -16.25
CA GLN A 440 -62.44 -56.72 -15.23
C GLN A 440 -63.69 -55.94 -14.82
N GLU A 441 -63.60 -54.63 -14.59
CA GLU A 441 -64.74 -53.78 -14.27
C GLU A 441 -65.76 -53.74 -15.42
N ARG A 442 -65.28 -53.67 -16.67
CA ARG A 442 -66.15 -53.76 -17.85
C ARG A 442 -66.87 -55.10 -17.94
N GLN A 443 -66.17 -56.21 -17.76
CA GLN A 443 -66.78 -57.55 -17.74
C GLN A 443 -67.83 -57.68 -16.63
N LYS A 444 -67.53 -57.15 -15.44
CA LYS A 444 -68.49 -57.13 -14.33
C LYS A 444 -69.73 -56.30 -14.68
N PHE A 445 -69.53 -55.09 -15.22
CA PHE A 445 -70.63 -54.21 -15.63
C PHE A 445 -71.47 -54.82 -16.76
N GLU A 446 -70.86 -55.49 -17.74
CA GLU A 446 -71.56 -56.25 -18.77
C GLU A 446 -72.40 -57.38 -18.16
N GLY A 447 -71.87 -58.10 -17.18
CA GLY A 447 -72.61 -59.10 -16.40
C GLY A 447 -73.81 -58.50 -15.66
N ASP A 448 -73.58 -57.41 -14.92
CA ASP A 448 -74.65 -56.69 -14.21
C ASP A 448 -75.73 -56.20 -15.18
N LEU A 449 -75.37 -55.72 -16.37
CA LEU A 449 -76.31 -55.32 -17.44
C LEU A 449 -77.15 -56.49 -17.93
N VAL A 450 -76.55 -57.66 -18.13
CA VAL A 450 -77.29 -58.87 -18.50
C VAL A 450 -78.28 -59.25 -17.40
N ASP A 451 -77.86 -59.17 -16.14
CA ASP A 451 -78.74 -59.43 -14.99
C ASP A 451 -79.89 -58.41 -14.90
N TYR A 452 -79.62 -57.13 -15.11
CA TYR A 452 -80.66 -56.09 -15.19
C TYR A 452 -81.60 -56.29 -16.38
N VAL A 453 -81.10 -56.68 -17.55
CA VAL A 453 -81.93 -57.02 -18.73
C VAL A 453 -82.82 -58.23 -18.41
N ASN A 454 -82.29 -59.25 -17.75
CA ASN A 454 -83.06 -60.39 -17.28
C ASN A 454 -84.13 -59.97 -16.26
N LEU A 455 -83.80 -59.07 -15.34
CA LEU A 455 -84.74 -58.53 -14.37
C LEU A 455 -85.86 -57.72 -15.05
N VAL A 456 -85.53 -56.86 -16.02
CA VAL A 456 -86.49 -56.10 -16.81
C VAL A 456 -87.38 -57.02 -17.64
N ASN A 457 -86.83 -58.09 -18.23
CA ASN A 457 -87.62 -59.10 -18.95
C ASN A 457 -88.58 -59.82 -18.00
N ARG A 458 -88.12 -60.25 -16.81
CA ARG A 458 -89.01 -60.82 -15.78
C ARG A 458 -90.07 -59.83 -15.32
N PHE A 459 -89.74 -58.55 -15.19
CA PHE A 459 -90.69 -57.50 -14.82
C PHE A 459 -91.70 -57.21 -15.95
N LYS A 460 -91.28 -57.30 -17.21
CA LYS A 460 -92.15 -57.23 -18.38
C LYS A 460 -93.14 -58.40 -18.41
N ASP A 461 -92.70 -59.60 -18.04
CA ASP A 461 -93.58 -60.76 -17.89
C ASP A 461 -94.55 -60.58 -16.69
N ALA A 462 -94.10 -59.92 -15.62
CA ALA A 462 -94.92 -59.53 -14.46
C ALA A 462 -95.92 -58.39 -14.72
N GLY A 463 -95.80 -57.67 -15.85
CA GLY A 463 -96.77 -56.66 -16.30
C GLY A 463 -98.00 -57.23 -17.01
N ASN A 464 -98.09 -58.56 -17.17
CA ASN A 464 -99.23 -59.21 -17.79
C ASN A 464 -100.39 -59.36 -16.78
N PHE A 465 -101.38 -58.47 -16.86
CA PHE A 465 -102.58 -58.44 -15.99
C PHE A 465 -103.39 -59.77 -15.91
N LYS A 466 -103.05 -60.78 -16.73
CA LYS A 466 -103.66 -62.12 -16.69
C LYS A 466 -102.98 -63.12 -15.75
N GLN A 467 -101.81 -62.79 -15.17
CA GLN A 467 -101.06 -63.66 -14.25
C GLN A 467 -100.89 -63.08 -12.84
N THR A 468 -101.69 -62.08 -12.48
CA THR A 468 -101.61 -61.33 -11.21
C THR A 468 -101.73 -62.22 -9.96
N ASP A 469 -102.47 -63.33 -10.03
CA ASP A 469 -102.66 -64.26 -8.90
C ASP A 469 -101.40 -65.10 -8.59
N GLU A 470 -100.58 -65.47 -9.60
CA GLU A 470 -99.32 -66.21 -9.39
C GLU A 470 -98.20 -65.32 -8.82
N TYR A 471 -98.26 -64.00 -9.05
CA TYR A 471 -97.26 -63.06 -8.53
C TYR A 471 -97.42 -62.77 -7.03
N LEU A 472 -98.63 -62.92 -6.48
CA LEU A 472 -98.92 -62.69 -5.06
C LEU A 472 -98.36 -63.82 -4.15
N GLU A 473 -98.21 -65.05 -4.66
CA GLU A 473 -97.66 -66.17 -3.86
C GLU A 473 -96.15 -66.08 -3.63
N LYS A 474 -95.40 -65.31 -4.45
CA LYS A 474 -93.93 -65.17 -4.31
C LYS A 474 -93.48 -63.97 -3.47
N ILE A 475 -94.41 -63.20 -2.90
CA ILE A 475 -94.12 -62.00 -2.08
C ILE A 475 -94.40 -62.23 -0.57
N LEU A 476 -94.91 -63.39 -0.19
CA LEU A 476 -94.82 -63.92 1.19
C LEU A 476 -93.54 -64.72 1.35
#